data_AF-A0A2T3NHF7-F1
#
_entry.id   AF-A0A2T3NHF7-F1
#
_cell.length_a   1.000
_cell.length_b   1.000
_cell.length_c   1.000
_cell.angle_alpha   90.00
_cell.angle_beta   90.00
_cell.angle_gamma   90.00
#
_symmetry.space_group_name_H-M   'P 1'
#
loop_
_entity.id
_entity.type
_entity.pdbx_description
1 polymer ?
#
loop_
_entity_poly.entity_id
_entity_poly.type
_entity_poly.pdbx_seq_one_letter_code
_entity_poly.pdbx_strand_id
1 'polypeptide(L)' 'MNYLAVFLCADGGIIRNDETGEVMNMEVGDLDTQQQAIVEACTKFDCEHLRNGVIRKRSGAGGFLIVDAQEFVEV' A
#
# COMPACT_ATOMS: atom_id res chain seq x y z
N MET A 1 -6.99 10.27 -9.39
CA MET A 1 -5.90 10.38 -8.38
C MET A 1 -5.08 9.10 -8.45
N ASN A 2 -3.75 9.19 -8.57
CA ASN A 2 -2.93 7.96 -8.65
C ASN A 2 -2.63 7.46 -7.24
N TYR A 3 -2.86 6.17 -6.98
CA TYR A 3 -2.64 5.55 -5.68
C TYR A 3 -1.50 4.54 -5.72
N LEU A 4 -0.71 4.54 -4.64
CA LEU A 4 0.38 3.60 -4.40
C LEU A 4 0.07 2.75 -3.16
N ALA A 5 0.47 1.49 -3.21
CA ALA A 5 0.46 0.56 -2.09
C ALA A 5 1.88 0.42 -1.54
N VAL A 6 2.16 1.09 -0.42
CA VAL A 6 3.44 1.02 0.29
C VAL A 6 3.51 -0.25 1.13
N PHE A 7 4.60 -0.99 1.03
CA PHE A 7 4.78 -2.24 1.77
C PHE A 7 5.10 -1.97 3.25
N LEU A 8 4.40 -2.67 4.13
CA LEU A 8 4.60 -2.62 5.58
C LEU A 8 5.06 -3.97 6.13
N CYS A 9 6.02 -3.91 7.06
CA CYS A 9 6.41 -5.02 7.91
C CYS A 9 5.32 -5.37 8.93
N ALA A 10 5.46 -6.53 9.58
CA ALA A 10 4.52 -7.02 10.58
C ALA A 10 4.40 -6.14 11.84
N ASP A 11 5.43 -5.33 12.10
CA ASP A 11 5.51 -4.35 13.18
C ASP A 11 4.96 -2.97 12.79
N GLY A 12 4.51 -2.80 11.54
CA GLY A 12 4.04 -1.52 10.99
C GLY A 12 5.15 -0.64 10.42
N GLY A 13 6.40 -1.09 10.40
CA GLY A 13 7.51 -0.39 9.76
C GLY A 13 7.37 -0.36 8.23
N ILE A 14 7.83 0.71 7.60
CA ILE A 14 7.86 0.81 6.13
C ILE A 14 9.02 -0.03 5.59
N ILE A 15 8.74 -0.89 4.61
CA ILE A 15 9.78 -1.66 3.92
C ILE A 15 10.47 -0.76 2.90
N ARG A 16 11.80 -0.71 2.95
CA ARG A 16 12.64 -0.01 1.97
C ARG A 16 13.50 -1.01 1.24
N ASN A 17 13.84 -0.71 -0.01
CA ASN A 17 14.81 -1.48 -0.77
C ASN A 17 16.20 -1.27 -0.16
N ASP A 18 16.92 -2.34 0.18
CA ASP A 18 18.23 -2.26 0.83
C ASP A 18 19.33 -1.69 -0.08
N GLU A 19 19.16 -1.78 -1.41
CA GLU A 19 20.13 -1.29 -2.40
C GLU A 19 19.92 0.19 -2.74
N THR A 20 18.66 0.63 -2.91
CA THR A 20 18.35 2.03 -3.29
C THR A 20 17.95 2.92 -2.12
N GLY A 21 17.54 2.33 -1.00
CA GLY A 21 16.98 3.04 0.16
C GLY A 21 15.56 3.56 -0.05
N GLU A 22 14.97 3.33 -1.22
CA GLU A 22 13.65 3.81 -1.60
C GLU A 22 12.55 2.97 -0.93
N VAL A 23 11.44 3.62 -0.61
CA VAL A 23 10.27 2.96 -0.03
C VAL A 23 9.67 1.99 -1.05
N MET A 24 9.58 0.72 -0.67
CA MET A 24 8.95 -0.28 -1.50
C MET A 24 7.46 0.05 -1.63
N ASN A 25 7.03 0.22 -2.88
CA ASN A 25 5.64 0.51 -3.20
C ASN A 25 5.24 -0.20 -4.51
N MET A 26 3.94 -0.32 -4.75
CA MET A 26 3.39 -0.82 -6.00
C MET A 26 2.24 0.09 -6.46
N GLU A 27 2.16 0.34 -7.76
CA GLU A 27 1.07 1.13 -8.32
C GLU A 27 -0.26 0.39 -8.23
N VAL A 28 -1.23 1.03 -7.58
CA VAL A 28 -2.62 0.56 -7.51
C VAL A 28 -3.37 1.01 -8.76
N GLY A 29 -3.17 2.27 -9.16
CA GLY A 29 -3.70 2.87 -10.38
C GLY A 29 -4.37 4.23 -10.15
N ASP A 30 -4.86 4.82 -11.25
CA ASP A 30 -5.59 6.08 -11.24
C ASP A 30 -7.07 5.85 -10.92
N LEU A 31 -7.49 6.29 -9.74
CA LEU A 31 -8.83 6.05 -9.20
C LEU A 31 -9.43 7.34 -8.63
N ASP A 32 -10.76 7.37 -8.53
CA ASP A 32 -11.49 8.57 -8.10
C ASP A 32 -11.54 8.72 -6.57
N THR A 33 -11.37 7.64 -5.82
CA THR A 33 -11.46 7.66 -4.36
C THR A 33 -10.53 6.66 -3.70
N GLN A 34 -10.07 6.98 -2.49
CA GLN A 34 -9.21 6.09 -1.70
C GLN A 34 -9.89 4.75 -1.39
N GLN A 35 -11.21 4.73 -1.21
CA GLN A 35 -11.96 3.48 -1.00
C GLN A 35 -11.94 2.56 -2.21
N GLN A 36 -12.03 3.10 -3.42
CA GLN A 36 -11.84 2.29 -4.64
C GLN A 36 -10.41 1.75 -4.72
N ALA A 37 -9.40 2.56 -4.36
CA ALA A 37 -8.01 2.11 -4.31
C ALA A 37 -7.78 0.98 -3.32
N ILE A 38 -8.42 1.03 -2.15
CA ILE A 38 -8.36 -0.05 -1.17
C ILE A 38 -8.98 -1.34 -1.72
N VAL A 39 -10.14 -1.26 -2.37
CA VAL A 39 -10.82 -2.44 -2.95
C VAL A 39 -10.00 -3.04 -4.10
N GLU A 40 -9.47 -2.21 -4.98
CA GLU A 40 -8.64 -2.62 -6.11
C GLU A 40 -7.33 -3.27 -5.63
N ALA A 41 -6.63 -2.62 -4.70
CA ALA A 41 -5.43 -3.18 -4.06
C ALA A 41 -5.75 -4.51 -3.38
N CYS A 42 -6.86 -4.61 -2.66
CA CYS A 42 -7.27 -5.85 -2.01
C CYS A 42 -7.52 -7.00 -2.98
N THR A 43 -8.09 -6.69 -4.15
CA THR A 43 -8.30 -7.65 -5.23
C THR A 43 -6.95 -8.10 -5.82
N LYS A 44 -6.04 -7.15 -6.06
CA LYS A 44 -4.68 -7.44 -6.59
C LYS A 44 -3.80 -8.23 -5.63
N PHE A 45 -3.86 -7.94 -4.34
CA PHE A 45 -2.98 -8.52 -3.32
C PHE A 45 -3.58 -9.70 -2.54
N ASP A 46 -4.77 -10.17 -2.95
CA ASP A 46 -5.52 -11.24 -2.30
C ASP A 46 -5.59 -11.05 -0.77
N CYS A 47 -6.07 -9.87 -0.38
CA CYS A 47 -5.97 -9.38 0.98
C CYS A 47 -7.11 -9.85 1.91
N GLU A 48 -7.02 -9.48 3.19
CA GLU A 48 -8.19 -9.23 4.04
C GLU A 48 -8.14 -7.76 4.54
N HIS A 49 -9.17 -6.96 4.26
CA HIS A 49 -9.23 -5.56 4.68
C HIS A 49 -9.52 -5.48 6.18
N LEU A 50 -8.60 -4.91 6.96
CA LEU A 50 -8.71 -4.84 8.42
C LEU A 50 -9.46 -3.58 8.90
N ARG A 51 -9.01 -2.36 8.53
CA ARG A 51 -9.64 -1.04 8.83
C ARG A 51 -8.82 0.14 8.28
N ASN A 52 -9.46 1.28 8.00
CA ASN A 52 -8.83 2.58 7.62
C ASN A 52 -7.78 2.50 6.49
N GLY A 53 -7.96 1.63 5.48
CA GLY A 53 -7.03 1.50 4.37
C GLY A 53 -5.77 0.67 4.66
N VAL A 54 -5.67 0.08 5.85
CA VAL A 54 -4.66 -0.93 6.16
C VAL A 54 -5.16 -2.28 5.68
N ILE A 55 -4.38 -2.86 4.78
CA ILE A 55 -4.69 -4.12 4.11
C ILE A 55 -3.64 -5.15 4.53
N ARG A 56 -4.08 -6.32 5.03
CA ARG A 56 -3.16 -7.40 5.42
C ARG A 56 -3.11 -8.48 4.36
N LYS A 57 -1.91 -8.98 4.08
CA LYS A 57 -1.69 -10.12 3.20
C LYS A 57 -2.12 -11.41 3.91
N ARG A 58 -2.95 -12.25 3.29
CA ARG A 58 -3.52 -13.45 3.91
C ARG A 58 -2.48 -14.51 4.32
N SER A 59 -1.31 -14.53 3.67
CA SER A 59 -0.27 -15.56 3.85
C SER A 59 1.05 -15.07 4.46
N GLY A 60 1.12 -13.84 4.98
CA GLY A 60 2.39 -13.28 5.47
C GLY A 60 2.24 -12.26 6.60
N ALA A 61 3.29 -12.12 7.39
CA ALA A 61 3.41 -11.10 8.43
C ALA A 61 3.77 -9.75 7.77
N GLY A 62 2.78 -8.86 7.63
CA GLY A 62 2.94 -7.55 6.97
C GLY A 62 1.64 -7.06 6.33
N GLY A 63 1.70 -5.91 5.66
CA GLY A 63 0.53 -5.29 5.03
C GLY A 63 0.89 -4.24 3.98
N PHE A 64 -0.12 -3.47 3.58
CA PHE A 64 0.02 -2.37 2.65
C PHE A 64 -0.65 -1.12 3.23
N LEU A 65 -0.01 0.03 3.01
CA LEU A 65 -0.59 1.36 3.22
C LEU A 65 -0.93 1.97 1.87
N ILE A 66 -2.20 2.33 1.67
CA ILE A 66 -2.66 2.98 0.44
C ILE A 66 -2.51 4.49 0.59
N VAL A 67 -1.69 5.10 -0.25
CA VAL A 67 -1.40 6.54 -0.27
C VAL A 67 -1.63 7.12 -1.65
N ASP A 68 -1.98 8.41 -1.73
CA ASP A 68 -1.97 9.14 -2.99
C ASP A 68 -0.52 9.40 -3.43
N ALA A 69 -0.21 9.16 -4.70
CA ALA A 69 1.12 9.34 -5.27
C ALA A 69 1.58 10.81 -5.22
N GLN A 70 0.67 11.77 -5.26
CA GLN A 70 0.97 13.21 -5.15
C GLN A 70 1.39 13.56 -3.72
N GLU A 71 0.76 12.95 -2.69
CA GLU A 71 1.18 13.12 -1.29
C GLU A 71 2.49 12.37 -0.98
N PHE A 72 2.78 11.28 -1.71
CA PHE A 72 3.98 10.47 -1.51
C PHE A 72 5.29 11.17 -1.94
N VAL A 73 5.23 12.11 -2.90
CA VAL A 73 6.41 12.83 -3.41
C VAL A 73 6.83 13.99 -2.50
N GLU A 74 5.94 14.44 -1.58
CA GLU A 74 6.22 15.57 -0.67
C GLU A 74 6.86 15.18 0.68
N VAL A 75 7.22 13.91 0.90
CA VAL A 75 7.78 13.41 2.17
C VAL A 75 9.26 13.04 2.07
#